data_AF-A0A733TA48-F1
#
_entry.id   AF-A0A733TA48-F1
#
_cell.length_a   1.000
_cell.length_b   1.000
_cell.length_c   1.000
_cell.angle_alpha   90.00
_cell.angle_beta   90.00
_cell.angle_gamma   90.00
#
_symmetry.space_group_name_H-M   'P 1'
#
loop_
_entity.id
_entity.type
_entity.pdbx_description
1 polymer ?
#
loop_
_entity_poly.entity_id
_entity_poly.type
_entity_poly.pdbx_seq_one_letter_code
_entity_poly.pdbx_strand_id
1 'polypeptide(L)' 'MKKNILMMVFTVIVLFGGVIAWLYHSNDSLENVSANSDIAHLTKLAEQGDMKAQTDLGLAYGSGNSIPQDYTKAMYWY' A
#
# COMPACT_ATOMS: atom_id res chain seq x y z
N MET A 1 0.89 39.03 31.72
CA MET A 1 2.12 38.55 31.03
C MET A 1 2.25 37.03 31.03
N LYS A 2 2.24 36.33 32.19
CA LYS A 2 2.41 34.84 32.24
C LYS A 2 1.30 34.02 31.55
N LYS A 3 0.05 34.46 31.60
CA LYS A 3 -1.10 33.76 30.96
C LYS A 3 -1.05 33.78 29.43
N ASN A 4 -0.51 34.85 28.83
CA ASN A 4 -0.39 35.00 27.38
C ASN A 4 0.74 34.12 26.82
N ILE A 5 1.81 33.93 27.60
CA ILE A 5 2.91 33.02 27.27
C ILE A 5 2.41 31.57 27.25
N LEU A 6 1.61 31.17 28.25
CA LEU A 6 1.02 29.83 28.28
C LEU A 6 0.11 29.55 27.08
N MET A 7 -0.69 30.55 26.68
CA MET A 7 -1.55 30.45 25.50
C MET A 7 -0.74 30.37 24.19
N MET A 8 0.35 31.14 24.06
CA MET A 8 1.26 31.03 22.91
C MET A 8 1.92 29.65 22.81
N VAL A 9 2.41 29.10 23.93
CA VAL A 9 3.01 27.75 23.95
C VAL A 9 1.99 26.68 23.55
N PHE A 10 0.74 26.80 24.01
CA PHE A 10 -0.35 25.91 23.60
C PHE A 10 -0.64 26.00 22.10
N THR A 11 -0.66 27.22 21.53
CA THR A 11 -0.89 27.40 20.08
C THR A 11 0.25 26.83 19.23
N VAL A 12 1.49 26.91 19.71
CA VAL A 12 2.65 26.35 19.00
C VAL A 12 2.59 24.82 19.00
N ILE A 13 2.24 24.18 20.12
CA ILE A 13 2.15 22.70 20.21
C ILE A 13 1.11 22.13 19.24
N VAL A 14 -0.06 22.78 19.11
CA VAL A 14 -1.13 22.34 18.20
C VAL A 14 -0.71 22.45 16.72
N LEU A 15 0.10 23.45 16.37
CA LEU A 15 0.58 23.66 14.99
C LEU A 15 1.67 22.66 14.58
N PHE A 16 2.52 22.21 15.51
CA PHE A 16 3.61 21.27 15.20
C PHE A 16 3.20 19.78 15.29
N GLY A 17 2.16 19.42 16.03
CA GLY A 17 1.68 18.04 16.15
C GLY A 17 1.19 17.42 14.84
N GLY A 18 0.54 18.23 13.99
CA GLY A 18 0.06 17.78 12.67
C GLY A 18 1.19 17.40 11.71
N VAL A 19 2.35 18.05 11.82
CA VAL A 19 3.54 17.74 11.00
C VAL A 19 4.15 16.40 11.42
N ILE A 20 4.18 16.07 12.71
CA ILE A 20 4.71 14.77 13.17
C ILE A 20 3.81 13.63 12.69
N ALA A 21 2.48 13.79 12.74
CA ALA A 21 1.54 12.82 12.17
C ALA A 21 1.64 12.74 10.63
N TRP A 22 1.86 13.88 9.95
CA TRP A 22 2.10 13.93 8.51
C TRP A 22 3.42 13.25 8.12
N LEU A 23 4.47 13.42 8.92
CA LEU A 23 5.77 12.74 8.76
C LEU A 23 5.64 11.23 9.02
N TYR A 24 4.78 10.83 9.96
CA TYR A 24 4.49 9.42 10.22
C TYR A 24 3.63 8.79 9.10
N HIS A 25 2.71 9.56 8.51
CA HIS A 25 1.88 9.11 7.38
C HIS A 25 2.66 9.10 6.06
N SER A 26 3.63 10.00 5.87
CA SER A 26 4.47 10.08 4.66
C SER A 26 5.54 8.98 4.56
N ASN A 27 5.66 8.12 5.57
CA ASN A 27 6.53 6.94 5.52
C ASN A 27 5.82 5.70 4.93
N ASP A 28 4.69 5.87 4.25
CA ASP A 28 3.98 4.79 3.54
C ASP A 28 4.44 4.63 2.08
N SER A 29 5.73 4.85 1.81
CA SER A 29 6.28 4.52 0.49
C SER A 29 7.68 4.00 0.67
N LEU A 30 7.99 2.93 -0.09
CA LEU A 30 9.31 2.31 -0.32
C LEU A 30 9.52 0.88 0.22
N GLU A 31 8.48 0.04 0.21
CA GLU A 31 8.65 -1.38 -0.14
C GLU A 31 7.29 -1.92 -0.64
N ASN A 32 7.26 -2.60 -1.78
CA ASN A 32 6.10 -3.34 -2.36
C ASN A 32 5.13 -2.63 -3.33
N VAL A 33 5.35 -1.37 -3.73
CA VAL A 33 4.44 -0.74 -4.73
C VAL A 33 4.62 -1.33 -6.13
N SER A 34 5.82 -1.73 -6.54
CA SER A 34 6.01 -2.36 -7.88
C SER A 34 5.34 -3.74 -7.95
N ALA A 35 5.63 -4.62 -7.00
CA ALA A 35 5.08 -5.97 -6.93
C ALA A 35 3.55 -6.02 -6.79
N ASN A 36 2.96 -5.15 -5.96
CA ASN A 36 1.51 -5.10 -5.79
C ASN A 36 0.80 -4.37 -6.94
N SER A 37 1.44 -3.38 -7.58
CA SER A 37 0.83 -2.70 -8.73
C SER A 37 0.68 -3.60 -9.95
N ASP A 38 1.64 -4.51 -10.16
CA ASP A 38 1.61 -5.45 -11.28
C ASP A 38 0.50 -6.49 -11.09
N ILE A 39 0.32 -7.01 -9.88
CA ILE A 39 -0.72 -8.00 -9.57
C ILE A 39 -2.12 -7.40 -9.60
N ALA A 40 -2.29 -6.16 -9.14
CA ALA A 40 -3.57 -5.47 -9.22
C ALA A 40 -4.00 -5.24 -10.67
N HIS A 41 -3.05 -4.84 -11.53
CA HIS A 41 -3.30 -4.66 -12.95
C HIS A 41 -3.62 -5.99 -13.66
N LEU A 42 -2.85 -7.06 -13.36
CA LEU A 42 -3.11 -8.39 -13.88
C LEU A 42 -4.47 -8.93 -13.41
N THR A 43 -4.87 -8.69 -12.17
CA THR A 43 -6.18 -9.11 -11.64
C THR A 43 -7.31 -8.46 -12.44
N LYS A 44 -7.21 -7.14 -12.68
CA LYS A 44 -8.21 -6.42 -13.47
C LYS A 44 -8.31 -6.94 -14.91
N LEU A 45 -7.19 -7.28 -15.54
CA LEU A 45 -7.18 -7.85 -16.89
C LEU A 45 -7.73 -9.30 -16.89
N ALA A 46 -7.36 -10.09 -15.89
CA ALA A 46 -7.84 -11.46 -15.73
C ALA A 46 -9.37 -11.52 -15.50
N GLU A 47 -9.91 -10.57 -14.73
CA GLU A 47 -11.35 -10.36 -14.54
C GLU A 47 -12.06 -9.90 -15.83
N GLN A 48 -11.35 -9.21 -16.72
CA GLN A 48 -11.84 -8.85 -18.05
C GLN A 48 -11.77 -10.01 -19.06
N GLY A 49 -11.25 -11.17 -18.65
CA GLY A 49 -11.13 -12.37 -19.50
C GLY A 49 -9.85 -12.41 -20.33
N ASP A 50 -8.84 -11.61 -20.01
CA ASP A 50 -7.53 -11.72 -20.64
C ASP A 50 -6.84 -13.02 -20.20
N MET A 51 -6.75 -13.98 -21.12
CA MET A 51 -6.14 -15.30 -20.89
C MET A 51 -4.66 -15.20 -20.47
N LYS A 52 -3.93 -14.20 -20.99
CA LYS A 52 -2.53 -14.00 -20.63
C LYS A 52 -2.44 -13.55 -19.18
N ALA A 53 -3.31 -12.62 -18.78
CA ALA A 53 -3.36 -12.15 -17.41
C ALA A 53 -3.77 -13.24 -16.41
N GLN A 54 -4.74 -14.11 -16.77
CA GLN A 54 -5.12 -15.26 -15.96
C GLN A 54 -3.93 -16.22 -15.73
N THR A 55 -3.21 -16.55 -16.80
CA THR A 55 -2.01 -17.40 -16.74
C THR A 55 -0.90 -16.76 -15.89
N ASP A 56 -0.63 -15.48 -16.10
CA ASP A 56 0.41 -14.74 -15.37
C ASP A 56 0.06 -14.64 -13.87
N LEU A 57 -1.22 -14.46 -13.53
CA LEU A 57 -1.69 -14.43 -12.13
C LEU A 57 -1.58 -15.81 -11.46
N GLY A 58 -1.95 -16.88 -12.18
CA GLY A 58 -1.79 -18.26 -11.72
C GLY A 58 -0.32 -18.60 -11.42
N LEU A 59 0.59 -18.18 -12.32
CA LEU A 59 2.03 -18.34 -12.13
C LEU A 59 2.58 -17.48 -10.98
N ALA A 60 2.08 -16.25 -10.81
CA ALA A 60 2.49 -15.39 -9.69
C ALA A 60 2.12 -16.02 -8.34
N TYR A 61 0.87 -16.49 -8.19
CA TYR A 61 0.43 -17.18 -6.98
C TYR A 61 1.10 -18.55 -6.78
N GLY A 62 1.45 -19.25 -7.86
CA GLY A 62 2.13 -20.55 -7.79
C GLY A 62 3.63 -20.45 -7.50
N SER A 63 4.30 -19.40 -7.99
CA SER A 63 5.75 -19.22 -7.83
C SER A 63 6.15 -18.57 -6.51
N GLY A 64 5.24 -17.80 -5.87
CA GLY A 64 5.54 -17.10 -4.63
C GLY A 64 6.58 -15.96 -4.79
N ASN A 65 6.92 -15.59 -6.02
CA ASN A 65 7.84 -14.52 -6.32
C ASN A 65 7.06 -13.20 -6.36
N SER A 66 7.41 -12.27 -5.48
CA SER A 66 6.77 -10.95 -5.32
C SER A 66 5.40 -10.93 -4.63
N ILE A 67 4.69 -12.05 -4.55
CA ILE A 67 3.48 -12.22 -3.73
C ILE A 67 3.51 -13.52 -2.93
N PRO A 68 2.79 -13.59 -1.79
CA PRO A 68 2.65 -14.84 -1.04
C PRO A 68 2.12 -15.95 -1.94
N GLN A 69 2.77 -17.11 -1.86
CA GLN A 69 2.34 -18.29 -2.57
C GLN A 69 0.95 -18.72 -2.09
N ASP A 70 0.04 -18.94 -3.03
CA ASP A 70 -1.33 -19.38 -2.76
C ASP A 70 -1.78 -20.31 -3.89
N TYR A 71 -1.59 -21.61 -3.68
CA TYR A 71 -1.96 -22.62 -4.67
C TYR A 71 -3.46 -22.66 -4.95
N THR A 72 -4.30 -22.26 -3.99
CA THR A 72 -5.76 -22.19 -4.18
C THR A 72 -6.11 -21.09 -5.17
N LYS A 73 -5.51 -19.91 -5.04
CA LYS A 73 -5.66 -18.85 -6.03
C LYS A 73 -4.99 -19.20 -7.34
N ALA A 74 -3.83 -19.86 -7.33
CA ALA A 74 -3.18 -20.30 -8.56
C ALA A 74 -4.10 -21.20 -9.41
N MET A 75 -4.77 -22.18 -8.78
CA MET A 75 -5.75 -23.06 -9.42
C MET A 75 -7.01 -22.34 -9.89
N TYR A 76 -7.41 -21.26 -9.22
CA TYR A 76 -8.58 -20.49 -9.64
C TYR A 76 -8.34 -19.73 -10.96
N TRP A 77 -7.09 -19.34 -11.22
CA TRP A 77 -6.71 -18.54 -12.39
C TRP A 77 -6.06 -19.36 -13.53
N TYR A 78 -5.77 -20.65 -13.31
CA TYR A 78 -5.19 -21.57 -14.30
C TYR A 78 -6.28 -22.33 -15.06
#